data_AF-A0A142JLF9-F1
#
_entry.id   AF-A0A142JLF9-F1
#
_cell.length_a   1.000
_cell.length_b   1.000
_cell.length_c   1.000
_cell.angle_alpha   90.00
_cell.angle_beta   90.00
_cell.angle_gamma   90.00
#
_symmetry.space_group_name_H-M   'P 1'
#
loop_
_entity.id
_entity.type
_entity.pdbx_description
1 polymer ?
#
loop_
_entity_poly.entity_id
_entity_poly.type
_entity_poly.pdbx_seq_one_letter_code
_entity_poly.pdbx_strand_id
1 'polypeptide(L)'
;MLRTPAAVSLLLCLMAPSLAQADDRDYPGGYRHGGGEYKEKFRSGGCEVEREQKRDGEYKEERKCKRGPRGYEQKQKYRDGPCLIEREWKRDGEFEEKIECKRW
;
A
#
# COMPACT_ATOMS: atom_id res chain seq x y z
N MET A 1 -42.68 42.61 22.01
CA MET A 1 -42.30 43.67 21.05
C MET A 1 -41.11 43.16 20.25
N LEU A 2 -41.29 42.95 18.94
CA LEU A 2 -40.23 42.58 18.00
C LEU A 2 -39.61 43.85 17.39
N ARG A 3 -38.27 43.92 17.27
CA ARG A 3 -37.49 44.64 16.23
C ARG A 3 -35.98 44.50 16.48
N THR A 4 -35.29 43.61 15.75
CA THR A 4 -34.26 43.88 14.68
C THR A 4 -32.81 43.98 15.18
N PRO A 5 -31.75 43.72 14.36
CA PRO A 5 -31.71 43.12 13.02
C PRO A 5 -30.76 41.90 12.90
N ALA A 6 -30.86 41.23 11.75
CA ALA A 6 -29.96 40.19 11.29
C ALA A 6 -28.54 40.72 10.97
N ALA A 7 -27.63 39.76 10.84
CA ALA A 7 -26.24 39.83 10.37
C ALA A 7 -25.18 40.10 11.45
N VAL A 8 -24.33 39.09 11.70
CA VAL A 8 -22.88 39.14 11.39
C VAL A 8 -22.23 37.82 11.83
N SER A 9 -21.34 37.32 10.95
CA SER A 9 -20.28 36.34 11.18
C SER A 9 -20.62 34.86 11.40
N LEU A 10 -20.81 34.21 10.25
CA LEU A 10 -20.23 32.90 9.96
C LEU A 10 -18.68 32.94 10.14
N LEU A 11 -18.08 31.80 10.50
CA LEU A 11 -16.64 31.49 10.69
C LEU A 11 -16.06 31.74 12.10
N LEU A 12 -15.66 30.67 12.81
CA LEU A 12 -14.35 30.02 12.59
C LEU A 12 -14.28 28.66 13.32
N CYS A 13 -13.97 27.64 12.52
CA CYS A 13 -13.49 26.29 12.80
C CYS A 13 -12.95 26.03 14.23
N LEU A 14 -13.51 25.06 14.96
CA LEU A 14 -13.04 23.67 14.96
C LEU A 14 -11.52 23.57 15.23
N MET A 15 -11.15 23.65 16.52
CA MET A 15 -9.87 23.10 16.99
C MET A 15 -10.02 21.58 17.04
N ALA A 16 -9.60 20.94 15.96
CA ALA A 16 -9.64 19.50 15.79
C ALA A 16 -8.63 18.82 16.73
N PRO A 17 -8.98 17.66 17.33
CA PRO A 17 -8.03 16.83 18.03
C PRO A 17 -6.98 16.31 17.05
N SER A 18 -5.71 16.37 17.47
CA SER A 18 -4.57 15.76 16.78
C SER A 18 -4.78 14.25 16.68
N LEU A 19 -5.31 13.78 15.56
CA LEU A 19 -5.28 12.36 15.21
C LEU A 19 -3.84 12.00 14.87
N ALA A 20 -3.11 11.52 15.88
CA ALA A 20 -1.96 10.66 15.64
C ALA A 20 -2.49 9.40 14.93
N GLN A 21 -2.33 9.33 13.61
CA GLN A 21 -2.52 8.10 12.88
C GLN A 21 -1.30 7.22 13.15
N ALA A 22 -1.44 6.27 14.07
CA ALA A 22 -0.67 5.04 13.96
C ALA A 22 -1.05 4.42 12.60
N ASP A 23 -0.08 4.18 11.72
CA ASP A 23 -0.25 3.34 10.53
C ASP A 23 -0.35 1.88 11.00
N ASP A 24 -1.35 1.58 11.83
CA ASP A 24 -1.79 0.23 12.10
C ASP A 24 -2.47 -0.22 10.81
N ARG A 25 -1.68 -0.85 9.93
CA ARG A 25 -2.21 -1.65 8.83
C ARG A 25 -2.84 -2.90 9.42
N ASP A 26 -3.94 -2.68 10.14
CA ASP A 26 -4.93 -3.68 10.47
C ASP A 26 -5.46 -4.17 9.13
N TYR A 27 -4.90 -5.29 8.65
CA TYR A 27 -5.33 -5.93 7.41
C TYR A 27 -6.67 -6.60 7.73
N PRO A 28 -7.82 -6.00 7.37
CA PRO A 28 -9.09 -6.50 7.83
C PRO A 28 -9.32 -7.85 7.16
N GLY A 29 -9.50 -8.87 8.00
CA GLY A 29 -9.84 -10.21 7.55
C GLY A 29 -11.13 -10.20 6.73
N GLY A 30 -11.19 -11.12 5.76
CA GLY A 30 -12.46 -11.55 5.19
C GLY A 30 -12.64 -11.37 3.69
N TYR A 31 -11.77 -11.98 2.89
CA TYR A 31 -12.17 -12.42 1.55
C TYR A 31 -11.99 -13.93 1.43
N ARG A 32 -12.97 -14.68 1.95
CA ARG A 32 -13.26 -16.03 1.49
C ARG A 32 -14.01 -15.91 0.15
N HIS A 33 -13.28 -15.54 -0.90
CA HIS A 33 -13.70 -15.81 -2.28
C HIS A 33 -12.82 -16.94 -2.81
N GLY A 34 -13.47 -17.91 -3.47
CA GLY A 34 -12.97 -19.26 -3.68
C GLY A 34 -11.53 -19.37 -4.15
N GLY A 35 -10.86 -20.44 -3.69
CA GLY A 35 -9.52 -20.85 -4.11
C GLY A 35 -9.47 -21.16 -5.60
N GLY A 36 -9.39 -20.10 -6.39
CA GLY A 36 -9.14 -20.10 -7.82
C GLY A 36 -7.76 -19.51 -8.08
N GLU A 37 -7.18 -19.90 -9.21
CA GLU A 37 -5.96 -19.30 -9.68
C GLU A 37 -6.32 -17.97 -10.34
N TYR A 38 -5.59 -16.90 -9.99
CA TYR A 38 -5.70 -15.65 -10.72
C TYR A 38 -4.33 -15.03 -10.95
N LYS A 39 -4.23 -14.36 -12.10
CA LYS A 39 -3.05 -13.61 -12.50
C LYS A 39 -3.49 -12.26 -13.01
N GLU A 40 -2.86 -11.22 -12.52
CA GLU A 40 -3.19 -9.84 -12.88
C GLU A 40 -1.92 -9.05 -13.13
N LYS A 41 -1.96 -8.20 -14.17
CA LYS A 41 -0.92 -7.21 -14.45
C LYS A 41 -1.59 -5.86 -14.55
N PHE A 42 -1.11 -4.90 -13.78
CA PHE A 42 -1.64 -3.54 -13.79
C PHE A 42 -0.54 -2.52 -13.55
N ARG A 43 -0.85 -1.27 -13.89
CA ARG A 43 0.02 -0.13 -13.59
C ARG A 43 -0.58 0.65 -12.43
N SER A 44 0.23 0.92 -11.41
CA SER A 44 -0.12 1.78 -10.28
C SER A 44 0.87 2.93 -10.21
N GLY A 45 0.43 4.11 -10.66
CA GLY A 45 1.30 5.27 -10.79
C GLY A 45 2.53 4.98 -11.68
N GLY A 46 3.72 5.19 -11.12
CA GLY A 46 5.00 4.91 -11.79
C GLY A 46 5.49 3.47 -11.69
N CYS A 47 4.61 2.54 -11.30
CA CYS A 47 4.96 1.14 -11.06
C CYS A 47 4.14 0.18 -11.92
N GLU A 48 4.79 -0.85 -12.43
CA GLU A 48 4.17 -2.03 -13.02
C GLU A 48 4.10 -3.13 -11.96
N VAL A 49 2.93 -3.72 -11.76
CA VAL A 49 2.68 -4.75 -10.76
C VAL A 49 2.12 -5.98 -11.46
N GLU A 50 2.76 -7.12 -11.22
CA GLU A 50 2.28 -8.45 -11.62
C GLU A 50 2.06 -9.28 -10.37
N ARG A 51 0.82 -9.75 -10.16
CA ARG A 51 0.47 -10.62 -9.05
C ARG A 51 -0.17 -11.91 -9.52
N GLU A 52 0.18 -13.00 -8.85
CA GLU A 52 -0.30 -14.34 -9.14
C GLU A 52 -0.67 -15.01 -7.81
N GLN A 53 -1.90 -15.51 -7.72
CA GLN A 53 -2.33 -16.38 -6.64
C GLN A 53 -2.65 -17.74 -7.24
N LYS A 54 -2.05 -18.77 -6.69
CA LYS A 54 -2.33 -20.16 -7.06
C LYS A 54 -3.40 -20.75 -6.16
N ARG A 55 -3.98 -21.86 -6.63
CA ARG A 55 -5.04 -22.59 -5.94
C ARG A 55 -4.60 -23.17 -4.59
N ASP A 56 -3.33 -23.52 -4.49
CA ASP A 56 -2.69 -24.02 -3.26
C ASP A 56 -2.49 -22.92 -2.20
N GLY A 57 -2.73 -21.65 -2.54
CA GLY A 57 -2.53 -20.50 -1.66
C GLY A 57 -1.14 -19.89 -1.75
N GLU A 58 -0.28 -20.33 -2.68
CA GLU A 58 0.94 -19.60 -3.01
C GLU A 58 0.59 -18.24 -3.62
N TYR A 59 1.25 -17.19 -3.16
CA TYR A 59 1.11 -15.83 -3.66
C TYR A 59 2.45 -15.31 -4.14
N LYS A 60 2.47 -14.71 -5.33
CA LYS A 60 3.63 -14.02 -5.88
C LYS A 60 3.21 -12.63 -6.33
N GLU A 61 4.01 -11.62 -5.97
CA GLU A 61 3.87 -10.26 -6.49
C GLU A 61 5.25 -9.75 -6.90
N GLU A 62 5.37 -9.27 -8.13
CA GLU A 62 6.52 -8.53 -8.62
C GLU A 62 6.10 -7.09 -8.92
N ARG A 63 6.83 -6.13 -8.35
CA ARG A 63 6.58 -4.70 -8.52
C ARG A 63 7.84 -4.04 -9.06
N LYS A 64 7.71 -3.31 -10.16
CA LYS A 64 8.79 -2.54 -10.78
C LYS A 64 8.40 -1.08 -10.89
N CYS A 65 9.11 -0.21 -10.17
CA CYS A 65 8.85 1.22 -10.13
C CYS A 65 10.02 1.99 -10.75
N LYS A 66 9.76 3.03 -11.55
CA LYS A 66 10.80 3.89 -12.14
C LYS A 66 11.15 5.14 -11.31
N ARG A 67 10.55 5.32 -10.13
CA ARG A 67 10.68 6.54 -9.30
C ARG A 67 10.87 6.23 -7.81
N GLY A 68 11.66 5.21 -7.49
CA GLY A 68 12.09 4.88 -6.13
C GLY A 68 13.13 5.86 -5.57
N PRO A 69 13.57 5.65 -4.31
CA PRO A 69 14.69 6.38 -3.71
C PRO A 69 15.92 6.36 -4.63
N ARG A 70 16.52 7.54 -4.86
CA ARG A 70 17.72 7.70 -5.69
C ARG A 70 18.95 7.84 -4.81
N GLY A 71 20.11 7.41 -5.32
CA GLY A 71 21.42 7.75 -4.76
C GLY A 71 22.30 6.58 -4.35
N TYR A 72 21.74 5.43 -3.98
CA TYR A 72 22.53 4.23 -3.66
C TYR A 72 21.86 2.97 -4.16
N GLU A 73 22.68 1.99 -4.53
CA GLU A 73 22.21 0.65 -4.86
C GLU A 73 22.09 -0.14 -3.56
N GLN A 74 20.95 -0.78 -3.36
CA GLN A 74 20.70 -1.61 -2.19
C GLN A 74 19.96 -2.87 -2.61
N LYS A 75 20.32 -3.99 -1.98
CA LYS A 75 19.54 -5.22 -2.05
C LYS A 75 19.17 -5.64 -0.65
N GLN A 76 17.91 -5.96 -0.42
CA GLN A 76 17.41 -6.51 0.83
C GLN A 76 16.68 -7.81 0.53
N LYS A 77 16.93 -8.82 1.36
CA LYS A 77 16.22 -10.09 1.34
C LYS A 77 15.90 -10.46 2.77
N TYR A 78 14.62 -10.57 3.09
CA TYR A 78 14.17 -10.91 4.43
C TYR A 78 12.90 -11.75 4.38
N ARG A 79 12.59 -12.38 5.50
CA ARG A 79 11.39 -13.20 5.64
C ARG A 79 10.42 -12.49 6.58
N ASP A 80 9.17 -12.40 6.16
CA ASP A 80 8.06 -11.90 6.97
C ASP A 80 6.98 -12.97 6.97
N GLY A 81 6.84 -13.68 8.09
CA GLY A 81 5.95 -14.83 8.19
C GLY A 81 6.22 -15.89 7.10
N PRO A 82 5.24 -16.25 6.25
CA PRO A 82 5.44 -17.25 5.21
C PRO A 82 6.05 -16.65 3.94
N CYS A 83 6.29 -15.33 3.92
CA CYS A 83 6.68 -14.57 2.76
C CYS A 83 8.19 -14.34 2.74
N LEU A 84 8.80 -14.55 1.58
CA LEU A 84 10.13 -14.09 1.25
C LEU A 84 9.99 -12.79 0.46
N ILE A 85 10.60 -11.72 0.96
CA ILE A 85 10.60 -10.41 0.33
C ILE A 85 12.01 -10.08 -0.13
N GLU A 86 12.15 -9.81 -1.42
CA GLU A 86 13.37 -9.32 -2.05
C GLU A 86 13.12 -7.93 -2.61
N ARG A 87 13.98 -6.98 -2.25
CA ARG A 87 13.93 -5.60 -2.71
C ARG A 87 15.26 -5.20 -3.30
N GLU A 88 15.23 -4.57 -4.46
CA GLU A 88 16.39 -4.03 -5.14
C GLU A 88 16.12 -2.57 -5.50
N TRP A 89 17.00 -1.69 -5.04
CA TRP A 89 17.03 -0.28 -5.42
C TRP A 89 18.25 -0.08 -6.29
N LYS A 90 18.04 0.52 -7.47
CA LYS A 90 19.11 0.94 -8.37
C LYS A 90 19.36 2.43 -8.20
N ARG A 91 20.56 2.87 -8.55
CA ARG A 91 21.00 4.26 -8.38
C ARG A 91 20.14 5.26 -9.17
N ASP A 92 19.64 4.84 -10.32
CA ASP A 92 18.77 5.60 -11.23
C ASP A 92 17.34 5.82 -10.69
N GLY A 93 16.99 5.18 -9.58
CA GLY A 93 15.65 5.22 -8.99
C GLY A 93 14.74 4.10 -9.49
N GLU A 94 15.26 3.12 -10.24
CA GLU A 94 14.52 1.87 -10.44
C GLU A 94 14.44 1.10 -9.13
N PHE A 95 13.24 0.62 -8.80
CA PHE A 95 12.97 -0.20 -7.62
C PHE A 95 12.22 -1.46 -8.05
N GLU A 96 12.74 -2.61 -7.65
CA GLU A 96 12.13 -3.91 -7.88
C GLU A 96 11.83 -4.56 -6.52
N GLU A 97 10.59 -5.01 -6.32
CA GLU A 97 10.17 -5.78 -5.15
C GLU A 97 9.54 -7.09 -5.60
N LYS A 98 9.98 -8.19 -5.01
CA LYS A 98 9.44 -9.53 -5.22
C LYS A 98 8.98 -10.08 -3.89
N ILE A 99 7.72 -10.44 -3.82
CA ILE A 99 7.08 -11.04 -2.65
C ILE A 99 6.67 -12.44 -3.05
N GLU A 100 7.17 -13.45 -2.35
CA GLU A 100 6.75 -14.83 -2.53
C GLU A 100 6.26 -15.40 -1.19
N CYS A 101 4.94 -15.56 -1.04
CA CYS A 101 4.34 -16.16 0.14
C CYS A 101 3.93 -17.60 -0.13
N LYS A 102 4.28 -18.48 0.81
CA LYS A 102 3.74 -19.84 0.84
C LYS A 102 2.48 -19.89 1.69
N ARG A 103 1.65 -20.89 1.46
CA ARG A 103 0.64 -21.27 2.45
C ARG A 103 1.36 -21.89 3.67
N TRP A 104 0.99 -21.46 4.87
CA TRP A 104 1.51 -21.96 6.14
C TRP A 104 1.14 -23.43 6.38
#